data_AF-A0AA37MNZ2-F1
#
_entry.id   AF-A0AA37MNZ2-F1
#
_cell.length_a   1.000
_cell.length_b   1.000
_cell.length_c   1.000
_cell.angle_alpha   90.00
_cell.angle_beta   90.00
_cell.angle_gamma   90.00
#
_symmetry.space_group_name_H-M   'P 1'
#
loop_
_entity.id
_entity.type
_entity.pdbx_description
1 polymer ?
#
loop_
_entity_poly.entity_id
_entity_poly.type
_entity_poly.pdbx_seq_one_letter_code
_entity_poly.pdbx_strand_id
1 'polypeptide(L)'
;MILINNQEVIEVSNYTDFYEQIKEYDFIADDVPFVEIEHKKNNFICSLGYININTKEKVEVEIMIGNIKISKITIKVNKRESPYGDPNSYIIFYSYSIHTSIYDSDYQSNKWKKPIEHIFDVNQSIFFKDGKKESGIKSPIHFLFSNVIPEINEILDKGIITHNINFQYWDRKINELTDSSSFVDKEALRKSHSINIRNVLSMVYNLEVNVRDDLDIWSVEHKECTVKFYGNKNVLPNLYLANMLEVITNSSIKIVTIEKTVQYIGTIKNLPKYYMYDLEAFKRYLQRKLYLQLFLKFNQEKAIEGFKYKVPIGICKDYIIEDKDIRNLMNFILSLKVTCFEDGNYRAGRDDYGWYEYTVLFSAESEFRPSESLVSIINKTLNIKLEYLESDFCYYCQYRTKSEPIAGMAKRRECDSKDLLKSYLFDLLEKIIPLLKTDEGRKYLLGSN
;
A
#
# COMPACT_ATOMS: atom_id res chain seq x y z
N MET A 1 31.56 16.32 -9.07
CA MET A 1 31.22 16.92 -7.78
C MET A 1 29.80 17.47 -7.87
N ILE A 2 28.97 17.34 -6.85
CA ILE A 2 27.58 17.81 -6.80
C ILE A 2 27.54 18.95 -5.78
N LEU A 3 27.05 20.12 -6.17
CA LEU A 3 26.76 21.24 -5.28
C LEU A 3 25.28 21.27 -4.96
N ILE A 4 24.93 21.64 -3.74
CA ILE A 4 23.55 21.75 -3.28
C ILE A 4 23.40 23.09 -2.58
N ASN A 5 22.52 23.96 -3.08
CA ASN A 5 22.13 25.17 -2.37
C ASN A 5 20.65 25.09 -1.97
N ASN A 6 20.12 26.12 -1.31
CA ASN A 6 18.73 26.10 -0.82
C ASN A 6 17.65 26.01 -1.93
N GLN A 7 18.03 26.15 -3.21
CA GLN A 7 17.11 26.19 -4.35
C GLN A 7 17.36 25.10 -5.40
N GLU A 8 18.62 24.72 -5.65
CA GLU A 8 19.01 23.86 -6.76
C GLU A 8 20.14 22.88 -6.39
N VAL A 9 20.16 21.75 -7.11
CA VAL A 9 21.26 20.76 -7.10
C VAL A 9 21.97 20.80 -8.44
N ILE A 10 23.29 20.98 -8.43
CA ILE A 10 24.12 21.21 -9.62
C ILE A 10 25.18 20.10 -9.71
N GLU A 11 25.19 19.34 -10.80
CA GLU A 11 26.21 18.30 -11.06
C GLU A 11 27.36 18.89 -11.89
N VAL A 12 28.49 19.15 -11.26
CA VAL A 12 29.74 19.61 -11.88
C VAL A 12 30.55 18.39 -12.33
N SER A 13 30.67 18.24 -13.65
CA SER A 13 31.28 17.07 -14.30
C SER A 13 32.74 17.28 -14.73
N ASN A 14 33.21 18.52 -14.84
CA ASN A 14 34.61 18.84 -15.18
C ASN A 14 35.26 19.76 -14.15
N TYR A 15 36.47 19.43 -13.75
CA TYR A 15 37.22 20.09 -12.69
C TYR A 15 37.89 21.39 -13.15
N THR A 16 38.29 21.47 -14.43
CA THR A 16 39.01 22.64 -14.96
C THR A 16 38.16 23.90 -14.99
N ASP A 17 36.83 23.77 -15.09
CA ASP A 17 35.90 24.89 -15.20
C ASP A 17 35.02 25.05 -13.96
N PHE A 18 35.35 24.36 -12.86
CA PHE A 18 34.52 24.31 -11.65
C PHE A 18 34.13 25.71 -11.14
N TYR A 19 35.12 26.59 -11.00
CA TYR A 19 34.87 27.96 -10.51
C TYR A 19 34.22 28.87 -11.55
N GLU A 20 34.30 28.53 -12.84
CA GLU A 20 33.57 29.26 -13.88
C GLU A 20 32.10 28.84 -13.87
N GLN A 21 31.82 27.54 -13.76
CA GLN A 21 30.46 27.03 -13.59
C GLN A 21 29.80 27.59 -12.34
N ILE A 22 30.49 27.69 -11.19
CA ILE A 22 29.94 28.33 -9.97
C ILE A 22 29.46 29.75 -10.25
N LYS A 23 30.22 30.55 -11.02
CA LYS A 23 29.88 31.96 -11.28
C LYS A 23 28.62 32.12 -12.13
N GLU A 24 28.20 31.08 -12.85
CA GLU A 24 26.97 31.11 -13.65
C GLU A 24 25.71 30.98 -12.78
N TYR A 25 25.85 30.61 -11.49
CA TYR A 25 24.74 30.41 -10.57
C TYR A 25 24.71 31.46 -9.46
N ASP A 26 23.52 31.99 -9.20
CA ASP A 26 23.26 32.86 -8.06
C ASP A 26 23.02 32.03 -6.79
N PHE A 27 24.04 31.95 -5.92
CA PHE A 27 23.94 31.27 -4.63
C PHE A 27 23.42 32.20 -3.53
N ILE A 28 22.48 31.72 -2.72
CA ILE A 28 21.92 32.48 -1.58
C ILE A 28 22.80 32.43 -0.34
N ALA A 29 23.69 31.44 -0.23
CA ALA A 29 24.55 31.22 0.93
C ALA A 29 26.02 31.15 0.50
N ASP A 30 26.91 31.69 1.33
CA ASP A 30 28.35 31.66 1.08
C ASP A 30 28.93 30.24 1.20
N ASP A 31 28.42 29.43 2.13
CA ASP A 31 28.81 28.03 2.31
C ASP A 31 27.78 27.10 1.68
N VAL A 32 28.22 26.36 0.66
CA VAL A 32 27.36 25.49 -0.15
C VAL A 32 27.74 24.02 0.08
N PRO A 33 26.82 23.15 0.50
CA PRO A 33 27.10 21.73 0.60
C PRO A 33 27.60 21.13 -0.71
N PHE A 34 28.63 20.27 -0.64
CA PHE A 34 29.18 19.58 -1.79
C PHE A 34 29.36 18.09 -1.54
N VAL A 35 29.23 17.31 -2.60
CA VAL A 35 29.67 15.91 -2.64
C VAL A 35 30.64 15.71 -3.81
N GLU A 36 31.84 15.33 -3.48
CA GLU A 36 32.96 15.11 -4.38
C GLU A 36 33.23 13.62 -4.52
N ILE A 37 33.35 13.14 -5.76
CA ILE A 37 33.71 11.75 -6.04
C ILE A 37 35.00 11.75 -6.85
N GLU A 38 36.08 11.24 -6.27
CA GLU A 38 37.36 11.04 -6.92
C GLU A 38 37.61 9.56 -7.22
N HIS A 39 38.10 9.25 -8.42
CA HIS A 39 38.53 7.90 -8.77
C HIS A 39 40.04 7.75 -8.57
N LYS A 40 40.47 6.88 -7.64
CA LYS A 40 41.89 6.55 -7.38
C LYS A 40 42.16 5.07 -7.56
N LYS A 41 42.89 4.70 -8.63
CA LYS A 41 43.53 3.39 -8.85
C LYS A 41 42.65 2.16 -8.54
N ASN A 42 41.33 2.23 -8.76
CA ASN A 42 40.27 1.21 -8.51
C ASN A 42 39.34 1.45 -7.31
N ASN A 43 39.56 2.50 -6.52
CA ASN A 43 38.65 2.91 -5.45
C ASN A 43 38.02 4.27 -5.76
N PHE A 44 36.80 4.46 -5.28
CA PHE A 44 36.15 5.75 -5.24
C PHE A 44 36.32 6.34 -3.86
N ILE A 45 36.88 7.54 -3.79
CA ILE A 45 36.92 8.34 -2.58
C ILE A 45 35.79 9.36 -2.70
N CYS A 46 34.91 9.37 -1.71
CA CYS A 46 33.86 10.37 -1.62
C CYS A 46 34.23 11.35 -0.49
N SER A 47 34.40 12.62 -0.84
CA SER A 47 34.48 13.71 0.12
C SER A 47 33.15 14.44 0.15
N LEU A 48 32.72 14.88 1.31
CA LEU A 48 31.50 15.66 1.48
C LEU A 48 31.73 16.74 2.53
N GLY A 49 31.05 17.86 2.40
CA GLY A 49 31.26 19.00 3.28
C GLY A 49 30.66 20.27 2.72
N TYR A 50 31.26 21.40 3.07
CA TYR A 50 30.86 22.73 2.59
C TYR A 50 32.01 23.38 1.83
N ILE A 51 31.67 24.06 0.73
CA ILE A 51 32.60 24.93 0.04
C ILE A 51 32.14 26.38 0.20
N ASN A 52 33.06 27.24 0.62
CA ASN A 52 32.82 28.67 0.60
C ASN A 52 32.98 29.19 -0.83
N ILE A 53 31.93 29.72 -1.44
CA ILE A 53 31.95 30.14 -2.85
C ILE A 53 32.86 31.35 -3.09
N ASN A 54 33.06 32.20 -2.07
CA ASN A 54 33.86 33.42 -2.16
C ASN A 54 35.35 33.13 -1.96
N THR A 55 35.70 32.39 -0.90
CA THR A 55 37.09 32.06 -0.55
C THR A 55 37.61 30.80 -1.25
N LYS A 56 36.69 29.98 -1.80
CA LYS A 56 36.97 28.68 -2.43
C LYS A 56 37.49 27.62 -1.46
N GLU A 57 37.41 27.88 -0.17
CA GLU A 57 37.85 26.95 0.87
C GLU A 57 36.85 25.79 0.99
N LYS A 58 37.37 24.56 1.01
CA LYS A 58 36.59 23.35 1.22
C LYS A 58 36.82 22.85 2.64
N VAL A 59 35.73 22.61 3.36
CA VAL A 59 35.74 22.03 4.70
C VAL A 59 35.02 20.68 4.63
N GLU A 60 35.76 19.58 4.82
CA GLU A 60 35.20 18.23 4.85
C GLU A 60 34.57 17.93 6.21
N VAL A 61 33.24 17.95 6.26
CA VAL A 61 32.42 17.71 7.45
C VAL A 61 31.08 17.10 7.05
N GLU A 62 30.37 16.51 8.00
CA GLU A 62 29.03 15.98 7.75
C GLU A 62 28.08 17.10 7.28
N ILE A 63 27.24 16.81 6.28
CA ILE A 63 26.32 17.78 5.69
C ILE A 63 24.98 17.73 6.43
N MET A 64 24.43 18.89 6.76
CA MET A 64 23.06 19.05 7.26
C MET A 64 22.18 19.74 6.22
N ILE A 65 21.06 19.13 5.85
CA ILE A 65 20.03 19.73 4.98
C ILE A 65 18.66 19.58 5.65
N GLY A 66 18.12 20.68 6.14
CA GLY A 66 16.88 20.67 6.94
C GLY A 66 17.05 19.77 8.16
N ASN A 67 16.26 18.71 8.23
CA ASN A 67 16.24 17.72 9.30
C ASN A 67 17.02 16.44 8.97
N ILE A 68 17.80 16.43 7.90
CA ILE A 68 18.55 15.25 7.44
C ILE A 68 20.03 15.58 7.46
N LYS A 69 20.78 14.78 8.22
CA LYS A 69 22.23 14.80 8.24
C LYS A 69 22.77 13.67 7.38
N ILE A 70 23.79 13.96 6.58
CA ILE A 70 24.50 13.00 5.74
C ILE A 70 25.92 12.90 6.28
N SER A 71 26.23 11.75 6.85
CA SER A 71 27.50 11.52 7.53
C SER A 71 28.55 10.92 6.60
N LYS A 72 28.12 10.10 5.64
CA LYS A 72 29.04 9.34 4.78
C LYS A 72 28.37 8.87 3.51
N ILE A 73 29.12 8.89 2.41
CA ILE A 73 28.75 8.23 1.15
C ILE A 73 29.85 7.27 0.78
N THR A 74 29.49 6.03 0.47
CA THR A 74 30.44 5.02 -0.05
C THR A 74 30.00 4.53 -1.41
N ILE A 75 30.98 4.31 -2.29
CA ILE A 75 30.75 3.89 -3.67
C ILE A 75 31.63 2.68 -3.95
N LYS A 76 31.03 1.61 -4.46
CA LYS A 76 31.71 0.38 -4.86
C LYS A 76 31.41 0.06 -6.32
N VAL A 77 32.41 -0.42 -7.04
CA VAL A 77 32.22 -1.02 -8.35
C VAL A 77 31.95 -2.50 -8.15
N ASN A 78 30.76 -2.95 -8.53
CA ASN A 78 30.32 -4.32 -8.38
C ASN A 78 30.81 -5.19 -9.55
N LYS A 79 30.65 -4.69 -10.78
CA LYS A 79 30.90 -5.47 -11.99
C LYS A 79 31.18 -4.56 -13.19
N ARG A 80 31.96 -5.06 -14.14
CA ARG A 80 32.08 -4.52 -15.49
C ARG A 80 31.61 -5.59 -16.49
N GLU A 81 30.70 -5.23 -17.38
CA GLU A 81 30.20 -6.11 -18.43
C GLU A 81 30.46 -5.49 -19.81
N SER A 82 30.79 -6.31 -20.79
CA SER A 82 30.81 -5.90 -22.19
C SER A 82 29.52 -6.44 -22.84
N PRO A 83 28.66 -5.58 -23.42
CA PRO A 83 27.52 -6.03 -24.21
C PRO A 83 28.00 -6.97 -25.32
N TYR A 84 27.26 -8.05 -25.56
CA TYR A 84 27.59 -8.98 -26.64
C TYR A 84 27.62 -8.26 -27.99
N GLY A 85 28.77 -8.29 -28.67
CA GLY A 85 28.91 -7.85 -30.06
C GLY A 85 29.48 -6.45 -30.30
N ASP A 86 29.70 -5.64 -29.26
CA ASP A 86 30.34 -4.31 -29.41
C ASP A 86 31.53 -4.15 -28.44
N PRO A 87 32.78 -4.28 -28.93
CA PRO A 87 33.98 -4.17 -28.10
C PRO A 87 34.23 -2.74 -27.59
N ASN A 88 33.61 -1.72 -28.18
CA ASN A 88 33.76 -0.33 -27.75
C ASN A 88 32.76 0.07 -26.67
N SER A 89 31.84 -0.83 -26.33
CA SER A 89 30.80 -0.59 -25.34
C SER A 89 31.04 -1.42 -24.07
N TYR A 90 30.76 -0.82 -22.90
CA TYR A 90 30.78 -1.54 -21.63
C TYR A 90 29.82 -0.91 -20.61
N ILE A 91 29.33 -1.72 -19.69
CA ILE A 91 28.49 -1.31 -18.57
C ILE A 91 29.30 -1.46 -17.29
N ILE A 92 29.30 -0.42 -16.45
CA ILE A 92 29.82 -0.50 -15.08
C ILE A 92 28.65 -0.45 -14.11
N PHE A 93 28.63 -1.39 -13.16
CA PHE A 93 27.64 -1.46 -12.09
C PHE A 93 28.25 -0.87 -10.81
N TYR A 94 27.61 0.15 -10.29
CA TYR A 94 27.97 0.86 -9.06
C TYR A 94 26.96 0.55 -7.96
N SER A 95 27.44 0.43 -6.74
CA SER A 95 26.63 0.43 -5.52
C SER A 95 27.02 1.63 -4.67
N TYR A 96 26.01 2.39 -4.26
CA TYR A 96 26.12 3.56 -3.40
C TYR A 96 25.47 3.21 -2.07
N SER A 97 26.15 3.50 -0.96
CA SER A 97 25.53 3.48 0.38
C SER A 97 25.66 4.87 0.98
N ILE A 98 24.52 5.52 1.19
CA ILE A 98 24.43 6.90 1.68
C ILE A 98 23.89 6.86 3.11
N HIS A 99 24.76 7.17 4.06
CA HIS A 99 24.46 7.12 5.49
C HIS A 99 23.81 8.42 5.94
N THR A 100 22.61 8.30 6.51
CA THR A 100 21.80 9.45 6.94
C THR A 100 21.31 9.30 8.37
N SER A 101 21.27 10.41 9.09
CA SER A 101 20.62 10.55 10.38
C SER A 101 19.48 11.56 10.25
N ILE A 102 18.26 11.14 10.56
CA ILE A 102 17.05 11.92 10.30
C ILE A 102 16.42 12.34 11.62
N TYR A 103 16.16 13.63 11.75
CA TYR A 103 15.72 14.29 12.97
C TYR A 103 14.24 14.70 12.87
N ASP A 104 13.51 14.75 13.99
CA ASP A 104 12.18 15.38 14.03
C ASP A 104 12.31 16.91 13.81
N SER A 105 11.23 17.59 13.40
CA SER A 105 11.18 19.05 13.15
C SER A 105 11.68 19.89 14.33
N ASP A 106 11.38 19.46 15.56
CA ASP A 106 11.74 20.16 16.80
C ASP A 106 13.07 19.68 17.44
N TYR A 107 13.99 19.05 16.70
CA TYR A 107 15.17 18.42 17.33
C TYR A 107 16.09 19.43 18.05
N GLN A 108 16.12 20.68 17.61
CA GLN A 108 16.93 21.72 18.26
C GLN A 108 16.43 22.02 19.69
N SER A 109 15.13 21.87 19.94
CA SER A 109 14.52 22.06 21.26
C SER A 109 14.41 20.75 22.06
N ASN A 110 14.33 19.59 21.39
CA ASN A 110 14.17 18.27 22.00
C ASN A 110 15.41 17.37 21.85
N LYS A 111 16.44 17.65 22.66
CA LYS A 111 17.70 16.87 22.72
C LYS A 111 17.55 15.38 23.08
N TRP A 112 16.37 14.94 23.53
CA TRP A 112 16.14 13.59 24.05
C TRP A 112 15.68 12.56 22.99
N LYS A 113 15.19 13.01 21.84
CA LYS A 113 14.80 12.09 20.76
C LYS A 113 16.01 11.75 19.91
N LYS A 114 16.39 10.46 19.92
CA LYS A 114 17.46 9.96 19.03
C LYS A 114 17.00 10.07 17.58
N PRO A 115 17.88 10.51 16.65
CA PRO A 115 17.58 10.46 15.23
C PRO A 115 17.38 9.01 14.78
N ILE A 116 16.66 8.85 13.67
CA ILE A 116 16.62 7.58 12.96
C ILE A 116 17.81 7.53 12.03
N GLU A 117 18.69 6.55 12.26
CA GLU A 117 19.74 6.20 11.31
C GLU A 117 19.14 5.38 10.18
N HIS A 118 19.33 5.82 8.94
CA HIS A 118 18.92 5.10 7.75
C HIS A 118 20.04 5.13 6.70
N ILE A 119 20.23 4.01 6.00
CA ILE A 119 21.20 3.89 4.91
C ILE A 119 20.42 3.69 3.61
N PHE A 120 20.52 4.66 2.71
CA PHE A 120 19.99 4.51 1.35
C PHE A 120 21.00 3.73 0.51
N ASP A 121 20.70 2.47 0.24
CA ASP A 121 21.47 1.62 -0.66
C ASP A 121 20.91 1.71 -2.08
N VAL A 122 21.73 2.16 -3.02
CA VAL A 122 21.32 2.41 -4.40
C VAL A 122 22.26 1.73 -5.38
N ASN A 123 21.70 0.99 -6.33
CA ASN A 123 22.47 0.43 -7.43
C ASN A 123 22.24 1.24 -8.71
N GLN A 124 23.33 1.51 -9.43
CA GLN A 124 23.27 2.17 -10.72
C GLN A 124 24.12 1.39 -11.73
N SER A 125 23.64 1.25 -12.95
CA SER A 125 24.48 0.84 -14.06
C SER A 125 24.71 2.02 -15.00
N ILE A 126 25.94 2.17 -15.49
CA ILE A 126 26.30 3.23 -16.42
C ILE A 126 26.88 2.58 -17.67
N PHE A 127 26.27 2.89 -18.81
CA PHE A 127 26.73 2.47 -20.11
C PHE A 127 27.74 3.46 -20.68
N PHE A 128 28.83 2.91 -21.20
CA PHE A 128 29.89 3.63 -21.88
C PHE A 128 30.00 3.13 -23.30
N LYS A 129 30.20 4.06 -24.25
CA LYS A 129 30.47 3.79 -25.65
C LYS A 129 31.66 4.61 -26.12
N ASP A 130 32.60 3.98 -26.79
CA ASP A 130 33.85 4.60 -27.25
C ASP A 130 34.59 5.32 -26.09
N GLY A 131 34.53 4.74 -24.89
CA GLY A 131 35.11 5.30 -23.67
C GLY A 131 34.37 6.50 -23.07
N LYS A 132 33.26 6.95 -23.66
CA LYS A 132 32.44 8.05 -23.16
C LYS A 132 31.19 7.52 -22.48
N LYS A 133 30.80 8.17 -21.37
CA LYS A 133 29.50 7.92 -20.72
C LYS A 133 28.39 8.35 -21.69
N GLU A 134 27.47 7.46 -22.03
CA GLU A 134 26.26 7.85 -22.76
C GLU A 134 25.44 8.79 -21.86
N SER A 135 25.21 10.02 -22.32
CA SER A 135 24.69 11.12 -21.52
C SER A 135 23.19 11.01 -21.30
N GLY A 136 22.74 11.30 -20.07
CA GLY A 136 21.31 11.44 -19.75
C GLY A 136 20.93 11.04 -18.31
N ILE A 137 21.78 10.28 -17.62
CA ILE A 137 21.46 9.72 -16.30
C ILE A 137 22.25 10.47 -15.21
N LYS A 138 21.51 11.20 -14.38
CA LYS A 138 22.02 11.89 -13.20
C LYS A 138 22.48 10.87 -12.15
N SER A 139 23.44 11.26 -11.32
CA SER A 139 23.93 10.41 -10.22
C SER A 139 22.81 10.06 -9.22
N PRO A 140 22.81 8.87 -8.59
CA PRO A 140 21.91 8.54 -7.48
C PRO A 140 21.96 9.54 -6.34
N ILE A 141 23.16 10.08 -6.10
CA ILE A 141 23.39 11.13 -5.12
C ILE A 141 22.59 12.38 -5.53
N HIS A 142 22.65 12.79 -6.80
CA HIS A 142 21.84 13.90 -7.32
C HIS A 142 20.35 13.66 -7.10
N PHE A 143 19.83 12.46 -7.41
CA PHE A 143 18.42 12.13 -7.22
C PHE A 143 18.01 12.16 -5.74
N LEU A 144 18.85 11.65 -4.84
CA LEU A 144 18.62 11.74 -3.40
C LEU A 144 18.41 13.19 -2.98
N PHE A 145 19.36 14.07 -3.35
CA PHE A 145 19.33 15.48 -2.96
C PHE A 145 18.22 16.29 -3.62
N SER A 146 17.84 15.97 -4.86
CA SER A 146 16.84 16.74 -5.59
C SER A 146 15.40 16.26 -5.38
N ASN A 147 15.17 15.01 -4.96
CA ASN A 147 13.84 14.44 -4.88
C ASN A 147 13.51 13.82 -3.51
N VAL A 148 14.44 13.09 -2.90
CA VAL A 148 14.16 12.33 -1.66
C VAL A 148 14.29 13.23 -0.43
N ILE A 149 15.43 13.91 -0.29
CA ILE A 149 15.72 14.79 0.85
C ILE A 149 14.69 15.93 0.97
N PRO A 150 14.34 16.66 -0.11
CA PRO A 150 13.34 17.73 -0.02
C PRO A 150 11.97 17.22 0.40
N GLU A 151 11.49 16.10 -0.17
CA GLU A 151 10.17 15.57 0.21
C GLU A 151 10.15 15.03 1.64
N ILE A 152 11.22 14.40 2.12
CA ILE A 152 11.32 13.98 3.52
C ILE A 152 11.30 15.19 4.45
N ASN A 153 12.05 16.26 4.14
CA ASN A 153 12.01 17.49 4.92
C ASN A 153 10.60 18.12 4.92
N GLU A 154 9.91 18.18 3.78
CA GLU A 154 8.52 18.69 3.71
C GLU A 154 7.56 17.88 4.59
N ILE A 155 7.77 16.56 4.69
CA ILE A 155 6.98 15.69 5.58
C ILE A 155 7.26 16.00 7.05
N LEU A 156 8.52 16.22 7.40
CA LEU A 156 8.93 16.55 8.77
C LEU A 156 8.43 17.95 9.18
N ASP A 157 8.43 18.91 8.25
CA ASP A 157 7.90 20.27 8.43
C ASP A 157 6.38 20.26 8.68
N LYS A 158 5.66 19.26 8.15
CA LYS A 158 4.23 19.02 8.46
C LYS A 158 3.99 18.43 9.86
N GLY A 159 5.03 18.25 10.67
CA GLY A 159 4.94 17.70 12.02
C GLY A 159 4.82 16.17 12.09
N ILE A 160 5.06 15.46 10.97
CA ILE A 160 5.12 14.00 10.97
C ILE A 160 6.43 13.58 11.63
N ILE A 161 6.33 12.79 12.70
CA ILE A 161 7.52 12.28 13.39
C ILE A 161 8.27 11.27 12.52
N THR A 162 9.59 11.28 12.62
CA THR A 162 10.53 10.41 11.88
C THR A 162 10.16 8.93 11.93
N HIS A 163 9.66 8.44 13.08
CA HIS A 163 9.23 7.04 13.24
C HIS A 163 8.10 6.61 12.30
N ASN A 164 7.34 7.57 11.77
CA ASN A 164 6.26 7.31 10.83
C ASN A 164 6.71 7.32 9.37
N ILE A 165 7.95 7.70 9.06
CA ILE A 165 8.48 7.70 7.69
C ILE A 165 8.68 6.26 7.21
N ASN A 166 8.21 5.97 6.00
CA ASN A 166 8.40 4.66 5.39
C ASN A 166 9.66 4.67 4.50
N PHE A 167 10.81 4.34 5.09
CA PHE A 167 12.08 4.30 4.36
C PHE A 167 12.10 3.33 3.17
N GLN A 168 11.29 2.27 3.21
CA GLN A 168 11.21 1.33 2.09
C GLN A 168 10.59 1.95 0.83
N TYR A 169 9.69 2.92 0.99
CA TYR A 169 9.19 3.69 -0.15
C TYR A 169 10.32 4.52 -0.76
N TRP A 170 11.08 5.22 0.08
CA TRP A 170 12.17 6.08 -0.37
C TRP A 170 13.32 5.29 -1.01
N ASP A 171 13.70 4.15 -0.41
CA ASP A 171 14.68 3.21 -0.98
C ASP A 171 14.26 2.69 -2.35
N ARG A 172 12.97 2.38 -2.53
CA ARG A 172 12.45 1.96 -3.84
C ARG A 172 12.45 3.11 -4.84
N LYS A 173 11.90 4.26 -4.44
CA LYS A 173 11.81 5.45 -5.29
C LYS A 173 13.18 5.87 -5.83
N ILE A 174 14.21 5.86 -4.98
CA ILE A 174 15.56 6.22 -5.41
C ILE A 174 16.14 5.19 -6.39
N ASN A 175 16.01 3.88 -6.11
CA ASN A 175 16.51 2.83 -6.98
C ASN A 175 15.79 2.83 -8.35
N GLU A 176 14.48 3.10 -8.38
CA GLU A 176 13.69 3.18 -9.61
C GLU A 176 14.09 4.36 -10.51
N LEU A 177 14.42 5.50 -9.91
CA LEU A 177 14.86 6.69 -10.66
C LEU A 177 16.29 6.56 -11.18
N THR A 178 17.08 5.66 -10.60
CA THR A 178 18.50 5.46 -10.93
C THR A 178 18.77 4.26 -11.82
N ASP A 179 17.81 3.34 -11.97
CA ASP A 179 17.97 2.16 -12.81
C ASP A 179 17.84 2.52 -14.30
N SER A 180 18.94 2.29 -15.04
CA SER A 180 19.05 2.53 -16.47
C SER A 180 18.68 1.32 -17.32
N SER A 181 18.36 0.18 -16.71
CA SER A 181 18.06 -1.04 -17.45
C SER A 181 16.67 -0.95 -18.09
N SER A 182 16.60 -1.17 -19.39
CA SER A 182 15.37 -1.27 -20.19
C SER A 182 14.46 -2.44 -19.78
N PHE A 183 14.82 -3.19 -18.74
CA PHE A 183 14.14 -4.39 -18.26
C PHE A 183 13.35 -4.19 -16.96
N VAL A 184 13.45 -3.01 -16.34
CA VAL A 184 12.53 -2.68 -15.27
C VAL A 184 11.14 -2.49 -15.89
N ASP A 185 10.24 -3.43 -15.60
CA ASP A 185 8.84 -3.31 -16.01
C ASP A 185 8.22 -2.09 -15.32
N LYS A 186 8.28 -0.95 -16.01
CA LYS A 186 7.70 0.33 -15.59
C LYS A 186 6.20 0.19 -15.32
N GLU A 187 5.54 -0.79 -15.94
CA GLU A 187 4.13 -1.07 -15.71
C GLU A 187 3.91 -1.83 -14.39
N ALA A 188 4.75 -2.83 -14.07
CA ALA A 188 4.75 -3.47 -12.75
C ALA A 188 5.07 -2.47 -11.62
N LEU A 189 5.94 -1.49 -11.87
CA LEU A 189 6.25 -0.41 -10.94
C LEU A 189 5.10 0.60 -10.76
N ARG A 190 4.44 1.00 -11.85
CA ARG A 190 3.22 1.82 -11.76
C ARG A 190 2.14 1.10 -10.98
N LYS A 191 2.01 -0.22 -11.16
CA LYS A 191 1.08 -1.07 -10.41
C LYS A 191 1.43 -1.11 -8.91
N SER A 192 2.71 -1.15 -8.52
CA SER A 192 3.13 -1.17 -7.11
C SER A 192 2.87 0.15 -6.35
N HIS A 193 2.82 1.27 -7.08
CA HIS A 193 2.51 2.61 -6.57
C HIS A 193 1.04 3.01 -6.72
N SER A 194 0.22 2.16 -7.35
CA SER A 194 -1.21 2.39 -7.49
C SER A 194 -2.00 1.55 -6.50
N ILE A 195 -3.02 2.13 -5.87
CA ILE A 195 -4.01 1.34 -5.14
C ILE A 195 -5.12 0.90 -6.07
N ASN A 196 -5.14 -0.39 -6.38
CA ASN A 196 -6.34 -1.02 -6.88
C ASN A 196 -7.28 -1.30 -5.70
N ILE A 197 -8.40 -0.58 -5.64
CA ILE A 197 -9.38 -0.72 -4.55
C ILE A 197 -9.91 -2.16 -4.44
N ARG A 198 -10.09 -2.88 -5.55
CA ARG A 198 -10.54 -4.30 -5.51
C ARG A 198 -9.50 -5.20 -4.84
N ASN A 199 -8.21 -4.90 -4.94
CA ASN A 199 -7.17 -5.64 -4.20
C ASN A 199 -7.31 -5.40 -2.69
N VAL A 200 -7.58 -4.16 -2.28
CA VAL A 200 -7.81 -3.83 -0.87
C VAL A 200 -9.08 -4.50 -0.35
N LEU A 201 -10.18 -4.45 -1.12
CA LEU A 201 -11.44 -5.12 -0.78
C LEU A 201 -11.26 -6.63 -0.64
N SER A 202 -10.42 -7.24 -1.48
CA SER A 202 -10.03 -8.65 -1.41
C SER A 202 -9.33 -8.99 -0.10
N MET A 203 -8.43 -8.11 0.36
CA MET A 203 -7.73 -8.30 1.62
C MET A 203 -8.68 -8.16 2.82
N VAL A 204 -9.63 -7.22 2.78
CA VAL A 204 -10.70 -7.11 3.78
C VAL A 204 -11.57 -8.37 3.83
N TYR A 205 -11.91 -8.93 2.67
CA TYR A 205 -12.69 -10.18 2.59
C TYR A 205 -11.94 -11.35 3.26
N ASN A 206 -10.63 -11.42 3.03
CA ASN A 206 -9.73 -12.45 3.55
C ASN A 206 -9.20 -12.20 4.98
N LEU A 207 -9.74 -11.23 5.71
CA LEU A 207 -9.36 -11.02 7.10
C LEU A 207 -9.64 -12.27 7.94
N GLU A 208 -8.66 -12.61 8.77
CA GLU A 208 -8.78 -13.65 9.79
C GLU A 208 -8.83 -13.00 11.16
N VAL A 209 -9.78 -13.44 11.98
CA VAL A 209 -9.92 -13.01 13.37
C VAL A 209 -9.77 -14.23 14.26
N ASN A 210 -8.99 -14.10 15.33
CA ASN A 210 -8.81 -15.16 16.31
C ASN A 210 -8.92 -14.57 17.71
N VAL A 211 -9.54 -15.31 18.63
CA VAL A 211 -9.44 -15.03 20.05
C VAL A 211 -8.12 -15.61 20.55
N ARG A 212 -7.35 -14.81 21.28
CA ARG A 212 -6.17 -15.31 21.99
C ARG A 212 -6.67 -15.91 23.30
N ASP A 213 -6.66 -17.24 23.40
CA ASP A 213 -6.92 -17.96 24.65
C ASP A 213 -5.61 -18.16 25.44
N ASP A 214 -4.68 -17.21 25.32
CA ASP A 214 -3.46 -17.17 26.11
C ASP A 214 -3.81 -16.45 27.42
N LEU A 215 -4.41 -17.17 28.38
CA LEU A 215 -4.37 -16.96 29.84
C LEU A 215 -5.54 -17.69 30.50
N ASP A 216 -5.24 -18.56 31.48
CA ASP A 216 -6.18 -19.14 32.46
C ASP A 216 -6.84 -18.04 33.31
N ILE A 217 -7.67 -17.20 32.70
CA ILE A 217 -8.36 -16.11 33.39
C ILE A 217 -9.85 -16.28 33.16
N TRP A 218 -10.53 -16.71 34.21
CA TRP A 218 -11.99 -16.82 34.35
C TRP A 218 -12.73 -15.47 34.29
N SER A 219 -12.13 -14.43 33.70
CA SER A 219 -12.73 -13.10 33.58
C SER A 219 -12.89 -12.72 32.11
N VAL A 220 -14.13 -12.43 31.75
CA VAL A 220 -14.58 -11.99 30.41
C VAL A 220 -13.90 -10.70 29.93
N GLU A 221 -13.31 -9.94 30.85
CA GLU A 221 -12.78 -8.60 30.59
C GLU A 221 -11.40 -8.58 29.93
N HIS A 222 -10.73 -9.74 29.81
CA HIS A 222 -9.33 -9.82 29.37
C HIS A 222 -9.11 -10.63 28.07
N LYS A 223 -10.16 -11.03 27.35
CA LYS A 223 -10.00 -11.73 26.07
C LYS A 223 -9.47 -10.79 24.99
N GLU A 224 -8.19 -10.93 24.66
CA GLU A 224 -7.59 -10.24 23.52
C GLU A 224 -8.01 -10.91 22.21
N CYS A 225 -8.51 -10.13 21.25
CA CYS A 225 -8.72 -10.63 19.90
C CYS A 225 -7.63 -10.12 18.96
N THR A 226 -7.20 -10.99 18.06
CA THR A 226 -6.26 -10.65 17.00
C THR A 226 -6.97 -10.58 15.67
N VAL A 227 -6.63 -9.58 14.86
CA VAL A 227 -6.99 -9.51 13.45
C VAL A 227 -5.71 -9.67 12.64
N LYS A 228 -5.75 -10.50 11.60
CA LYS A 228 -4.62 -10.67 10.70
C LYS A 228 -5.04 -10.73 9.24
N PHE A 229 -4.16 -10.26 8.36
CA PHE A 229 -4.25 -10.51 6.94
C PHE A 229 -2.87 -10.82 6.34
N TYR A 230 -2.90 -11.57 5.25
CA TYR A 230 -1.72 -11.96 4.51
C TYR A 230 -1.46 -10.99 3.36
N GLY A 231 -0.19 -10.71 3.11
CA GLY A 231 0.21 -9.89 1.99
C GLY A 231 1.67 -10.07 1.65
N ASN A 232 2.12 -9.18 0.78
CA ASN A 232 3.52 -8.99 0.44
C ASN A 232 4.09 -7.81 1.24
N LYS A 233 5.40 -7.86 1.50
CA LYS A 233 6.10 -6.74 2.13
C LYS A 233 6.04 -5.52 1.21
N ASN A 234 5.82 -4.34 1.78
CA ASN A 234 6.00 -3.06 1.10
C ASN A 234 5.08 -2.89 -0.14
N VAL A 235 3.89 -3.49 -0.13
CA VAL A 235 2.87 -3.25 -1.17
C VAL A 235 1.90 -2.22 -0.64
N LEU A 236 1.68 -1.15 -1.39
CA LEU A 236 0.92 0.01 -0.94
C LEU A 236 -0.51 -0.34 -0.46
N PRO A 237 -1.31 -1.13 -1.20
CA PRO A 237 -2.58 -1.68 -0.70
C PRO A 237 -2.51 -2.32 0.70
N ASN A 238 -1.43 -3.03 1.02
CA ASN A 238 -1.28 -3.75 2.29
C ASN A 238 -1.02 -2.77 3.43
N LEU A 239 -0.15 -1.78 3.20
CA LEU A 239 0.13 -0.74 4.19
C LEU A 239 -1.08 0.17 4.40
N TYR A 240 -1.81 0.47 3.33
CA TYR A 240 -3.05 1.23 3.42
C TYR A 240 -4.09 0.49 4.27
N LEU A 241 -4.28 -0.81 4.05
CA LEU A 241 -5.16 -1.63 4.89
C LEU A 241 -4.65 -1.73 6.33
N ALA A 242 -3.35 -1.92 6.53
CA ALA A 242 -2.74 -1.95 7.86
C ALA A 242 -3.02 -0.65 8.63
N ASN A 243 -2.80 0.52 8.02
CA ASN A 243 -3.08 1.81 8.64
C ASN A 243 -4.58 1.97 8.98
N MET A 244 -5.48 1.54 8.08
CA MET A 244 -6.92 1.57 8.37
C MET A 244 -7.30 0.66 9.54
N LEU A 245 -6.69 -0.53 9.61
CA LEU A 245 -6.86 -1.43 10.72
C LEU A 245 -6.33 -0.80 12.01
N GLU A 246 -5.12 -0.22 12.02
CA GLU A 246 -4.56 0.46 13.21
C GLU A 246 -5.54 1.47 13.79
N VAL A 247 -6.18 2.25 12.92
CA VAL A 247 -7.17 3.25 13.27
C VAL A 247 -8.47 2.62 13.81
N ILE A 248 -9.02 1.62 13.11
CA ILE A 248 -10.30 0.98 13.49
C ILE A 248 -10.17 0.18 14.78
N THR A 249 -9.02 -0.45 15.00
CA THR A 249 -8.77 -1.30 16.17
C THR A 249 -8.16 -0.55 17.35
N ASN A 250 -7.74 0.70 17.13
CA ASN A 250 -6.96 1.49 18.09
C ASN A 250 -5.74 0.71 18.61
N SER A 251 -4.98 0.10 17.68
CA SER A 251 -3.85 -0.77 18.01
C SER A 251 -2.73 -0.66 16.98
N SER A 252 -1.47 -0.79 17.40
CA SER A 252 -0.35 -0.92 16.46
C SER A 252 -0.41 -2.27 15.72
N ILE A 253 -0.29 -2.26 14.39
CA ILE A 253 -0.21 -3.47 13.57
C ILE A 253 1.25 -3.93 13.53
N LYS A 254 1.50 -5.17 13.95
CA LYS A 254 2.80 -5.83 13.85
C LYS A 254 2.94 -6.50 12.49
N ILE A 255 4.08 -6.31 11.83
CA ILE A 255 4.40 -6.96 10.56
C ILE A 255 5.39 -8.09 10.83
N VAL A 256 4.98 -9.32 10.57
CA VAL A 256 5.80 -10.53 10.79
C VAL A 256 6.01 -11.24 9.47
N THR A 257 7.23 -11.72 9.21
CA THR A 257 7.54 -12.53 8.03
C THR A 257 7.86 -13.96 8.47
N ILE A 258 7.06 -14.93 8.03
CA ILE A 258 7.22 -16.36 8.33
C ILE A 258 7.25 -17.11 7.00
N GLU A 259 8.32 -17.86 6.73
CA GLU A 259 8.44 -18.71 5.54
C GLU A 259 8.07 -18.00 4.22
N LYS A 260 8.58 -16.78 4.04
CA LYS A 260 8.31 -15.89 2.88
C LYS A 260 6.89 -15.32 2.80
N THR A 261 6.02 -15.62 3.75
CA THR A 261 4.68 -15.03 3.86
C THR A 261 4.71 -13.84 4.82
N VAL A 262 4.21 -12.68 4.39
CA VAL A 262 4.10 -11.50 5.26
C VAL A 262 2.72 -11.46 5.89
N GLN A 263 2.70 -11.38 7.21
CA GLN A 263 1.51 -11.29 8.05
C GLN A 263 1.45 -9.93 8.71
N TYR A 264 0.27 -9.31 8.67
CA TYR A 264 -0.02 -8.07 9.38
C TYR A 264 -0.99 -8.41 10.51
N ILE A 265 -0.59 -8.18 11.76
CA ILE A 265 -1.30 -8.66 12.97
C ILE A 265 -1.61 -7.48 13.89
N GLY A 266 -2.88 -7.27 14.21
CA GLY A 266 -3.34 -6.25 15.16
C GLY A 266 -4.02 -6.88 16.37
N THR A 267 -3.91 -6.23 17.53
CA THR A 267 -4.56 -6.67 18.78
C THR A 267 -5.64 -5.69 19.18
N ILE A 268 -6.87 -6.15 19.30
CA ILE A 268 -8.04 -5.30 19.51
C ILE A 268 -8.30 -5.16 21.01
N LYS A 269 -8.18 -3.94 21.53
CA LYS A 269 -8.21 -3.67 22.97
C LYS A 269 -9.59 -3.36 23.54
N ASN A 270 -10.56 -2.94 22.71
CA ASN A 270 -11.89 -2.48 23.15
C ASN A 270 -13.02 -3.06 22.27
N LEU A 271 -13.28 -4.35 22.40
CA LEU A 271 -14.35 -5.02 21.67
C LEU A 271 -15.71 -4.86 22.39
N PRO A 272 -16.82 -4.60 21.66
CA PRO A 272 -18.14 -4.72 22.25
C PRO A 272 -18.37 -6.14 22.78
N LYS A 273 -18.84 -6.28 24.02
CA LYS A 273 -18.93 -7.57 24.75
C LYS A 273 -19.65 -8.69 23.99
N TYR A 274 -20.62 -8.35 23.14
CA TYR A 274 -21.39 -9.31 22.35
C TYR A 274 -20.65 -9.89 21.14
N TYR A 275 -19.54 -9.27 20.69
CA TYR A 275 -18.69 -9.82 19.63
C TYR A 275 -17.55 -10.70 20.14
N MET A 276 -17.30 -10.72 21.46
CA MET A 276 -16.19 -11.50 22.05
C MET A 276 -16.38 -13.02 21.95
N TYR A 277 -17.61 -13.50 21.68
CA TYR A 277 -17.96 -14.92 21.68
C TYR A 277 -18.33 -15.47 20.30
N ASP A 278 -18.46 -14.60 19.29
CA ASP A 278 -18.77 -14.99 17.92
C ASP A 278 -17.75 -14.36 16.97
N LEU A 279 -16.77 -15.16 16.58
CA LEU A 279 -15.70 -14.78 15.66
C LEU A 279 -16.25 -14.35 14.29
N GLU A 280 -17.33 -14.96 13.81
CA GLU A 280 -17.91 -14.64 12.51
C GLU A 280 -18.65 -13.30 12.58
N ALA A 281 -19.43 -13.07 13.64
CA ALA A 281 -20.06 -11.77 13.88
C ALA A 281 -19.01 -10.66 14.06
N PHE A 282 -17.89 -10.97 14.72
CA PHE A 282 -16.78 -10.03 14.87
C PHE A 282 -16.06 -9.74 13.55
N LYS A 283 -15.80 -10.77 12.74
CA LYS A 283 -15.26 -10.60 11.39
C LYS A 283 -16.14 -9.67 10.57
N ARG A 284 -17.46 -9.90 10.58
CA ARG A 284 -18.42 -9.03 9.89
C ARG A 284 -18.39 -7.61 10.43
N TYR A 285 -18.29 -7.41 11.75
CA TYR A 285 -18.13 -6.08 12.34
C TYR A 285 -16.94 -5.31 11.77
N LEU A 286 -15.76 -5.94 11.72
CA LEU A 286 -14.57 -5.31 11.15
C LEU A 286 -14.72 -5.06 9.65
N GLN A 287 -15.26 -6.03 8.91
CA GLN A 287 -15.52 -5.91 7.49
C GLN A 287 -16.48 -4.75 7.18
N ARG A 288 -17.57 -4.57 7.93
CA ARG A 288 -18.48 -3.43 7.78
C ARG A 288 -17.74 -2.10 7.94
N LYS A 289 -16.97 -1.96 9.02
CA LYS A 289 -16.20 -0.73 9.29
C LYS A 289 -15.22 -0.43 8.15
N LEU A 290 -14.48 -1.43 7.69
CA LEU A 290 -13.49 -1.30 6.62
C LEU A 290 -14.14 -1.01 5.26
N TYR A 291 -15.20 -1.72 4.88
CA TYR A 291 -15.89 -1.48 3.61
C TYR A 291 -16.54 -0.11 3.57
N LEU A 292 -17.22 0.32 4.63
CA LEU A 292 -17.77 1.67 4.71
C LEU A 292 -16.66 2.73 4.61
N GLN A 293 -15.55 2.55 5.33
CA GLN A 293 -14.41 3.45 5.24
C GLN A 293 -13.85 3.53 3.81
N LEU A 294 -13.66 2.38 3.15
CA LEU A 294 -13.15 2.29 1.79
C LEU A 294 -14.08 2.98 0.79
N PHE A 295 -15.35 2.63 0.73
CA PHE A 295 -16.25 3.18 -0.29
C PHE A 295 -16.66 4.64 -0.01
N LEU A 296 -16.68 5.09 1.24
CA LEU A 296 -17.11 6.45 1.58
C LEU A 296 -15.97 7.47 1.60
N LYS A 297 -14.74 7.04 1.95
CA LYS A 297 -13.61 7.92 2.26
C LYS A 297 -12.34 7.63 1.49
N PHE A 298 -12.32 6.62 0.59
CA PHE A 298 -11.14 6.36 -0.23
C PHE A 298 -10.72 7.60 -1.02
N ASN A 299 -9.44 7.93 -0.91
CA ASN A 299 -8.79 8.99 -1.65
C ASN A 299 -7.42 8.47 -2.07
N GLN A 300 -7.17 8.44 -3.38
CA GLN A 300 -5.94 7.89 -3.95
C GLN A 300 -4.70 8.64 -3.46
N GLU A 301 -4.74 9.97 -3.37
CA GLU A 301 -3.61 10.80 -2.94
C GLU A 301 -3.22 10.49 -1.50
N LYS A 302 -4.19 10.49 -0.58
CA LYS A 302 -3.96 10.11 0.83
C LYS A 302 -3.45 8.70 0.99
N ALA A 303 -3.91 7.81 0.12
CA ALA A 303 -3.47 6.43 0.18
C ALA A 303 -2.01 6.29 -0.32
N ILE A 304 -1.61 7.05 -1.35
CA ILE A 304 -0.22 7.20 -1.78
C ILE A 304 0.64 7.88 -0.72
N GLU A 305 0.14 8.92 -0.04
CA GLU A 305 0.81 9.54 1.12
C GLU A 305 1.08 8.50 2.22
N GLY A 306 0.13 7.59 2.45
CA GLY A 306 0.27 6.44 3.33
C GLY A 306 1.42 5.49 2.98
N PHE A 307 1.92 5.52 1.74
CA PHE A 307 3.17 4.83 1.38
C PHE A 307 4.40 5.62 1.77
N LYS A 308 4.36 6.96 1.72
CA LYS A 308 5.50 7.82 2.05
C LYS A 308 5.75 7.85 3.57
N TYR A 309 4.68 7.90 4.34
CA TYR A 309 4.68 7.92 5.80
C TYR A 309 3.31 7.48 6.35
N LYS A 310 3.23 7.08 7.61
CA LYS A 310 1.95 6.76 8.27
C LYS A 310 1.10 8.03 8.39
N VAL A 311 0.08 8.16 7.54
CA VAL A 311 -0.94 9.22 7.64
C VAL A 311 -2.05 8.75 8.58
N PRO A 312 -2.53 9.58 9.53
CA PRO A 312 -3.76 9.31 10.24
C PRO A 312 -4.92 9.24 9.24
N ILE A 313 -5.48 8.06 9.00
CA ILE A 313 -6.66 7.92 8.16
C ILE A 313 -7.85 8.42 8.98
N GLY A 314 -8.47 9.52 8.53
CA GLY A 314 -9.64 10.09 9.20
C GLY A 314 -10.78 9.07 9.28
N ILE A 315 -11.29 8.84 10.49
CA ILE A 315 -12.38 7.88 10.76
C ILE A 315 -13.69 8.39 10.14
N CYS A 316 -14.43 7.53 9.45
CA CYS A 316 -15.83 7.80 9.16
C CYS A 316 -16.59 7.88 10.50
N LYS A 317 -17.08 9.07 10.86
CA LYS A 317 -17.82 9.30 12.12
C LYS A 317 -18.89 8.21 12.31
N ASP A 318 -18.95 7.65 13.50
CA ASP A 318 -19.71 6.43 13.83
C ASP A 318 -21.24 6.54 13.61
N TYR A 319 -21.80 7.70 13.26
CA TYR A 319 -23.26 7.87 13.10
C TYR A 319 -23.89 6.92 12.05
N ILE A 320 -23.19 6.61 10.95
CA ILE A 320 -23.65 5.61 9.95
C ILE A 320 -23.47 4.18 10.47
N ILE A 321 -22.49 3.96 11.35
CA ILE A 321 -22.07 2.63 11.82
C ILE A 321 -22.92 2.19 13.03
N GLU A 322 -23.39 3.15 13.84
CA GLU A 322 -24.21 2.94 15.04
C GLU A 322 -25.71 2.82 14.73
N ASP A 323 -26.14 3.28 13.56
CA ASP A 323 -27.52 3.13 13.09
C ASP A 323 -27.90 1.65 12.95
N LYS A 324 -28.94 1.23 13.70
CA LYS A 324 -29.42 -0.15 13.75
C LYS A 324 -29.83 -0.65 12.36
N ASP A 325 -30.51 0.18 11.58
CA ASP A 325 -31.09 -0.21 10.30
C ASP A 325 -29.98 -0.34 9.23
N ILE A 326 -29.02 0.57 9.24
CA ILE A 326 -27.83 0.47 8.38
C ILE A 326 -26.99 -0.76 8.74
N ARG A 327 -26.80 -1.04 10.04
CA ARG A 327 -26.08 -2.23 10.49
C ARG A 327 -26.77 -3.50 10.01
N ASN A 328 -28.08 -3.58 10.14
CA ASN A 328 -28.87 -4.75 9.74
C ASN A 328 -28.84 -4.94 8.22
N LEU A 329 -28.95 -3.86 7.44
CA LEU A 329 -28.75 -3.87 5.99
C LEU A 329 -27.35 -4.37 5.60
N MET A 330 -26.30 -3.87 6.26
CA MET A 330 -24.93 -4.29 5.96
C MET A 330 -24.68 -5.74 6.36
N ASN A 331 -25.28 -6.23 7.45
CA ASN A 331 -25.24 -7.64 7.84
C ASN A 331 -25.94 -8.53 6.83
N PHE A 332 -27.09 -8.09 6.31
CA PHE A 332 -27.80 -8.77 5.24
C PHE A 332 -26.90 -8.90 4.00
N ILE A 333 -26.28 -7.83 3.52
CA ILE A 333 -25.37 -7.87 2.36
C ILE A 333 -24.12 -8.73 2.61
N LEU A 334 -23.48 -8.60 3.77
CA LEU A 334 -22.29 -9.40 4.13
C LEU A 334 -22.61 -10.89 4.39
N SER A 335 -23.89 -11.24 4.58
CA SER A 335 -24.32 -12.63 4.74
C SER A 335 -24.39 -13.40 3.42
N LEU A 336 -24.19 -12.73 2.28
CA LEU A 336 -24.22 -13.33 0.95
C LEU A 336 -23.42 -14.63 0.93
N LYS A 337 -24.07 -15.69 0.47
CA LYS A 337 -23.42 -16.97 0.14
C LYS A 337 -23.75 -17.30 -1.31
N VAL A 338 -22.74 -17.80 -2.02
CA VAL A 338 -22.90 -18.30 -3.38
C VAL A 338 -22.30 -19.69 -3.45
N THR A 339 -23.05 -20.64 -3.97
CA THR A 339 -22.56 -21.96 -4.34
C THR A 339 -22.71 -22.14 -5.84
N CYS A 340 -21.71 -22.73 -6.48
CA CYS A 340 -21.73 -23.08 -7.89
C CYS A 340 -21.46 -24.58 -7.99
N PHE A 341 -22.33 -25.32 -8.68
CA PHE A 341 -22.18 -26.74 -8.94
C PHE A 341 -22.26 -26.97 -10.45
N GLU A 342 -21.38 -27.81 -10.97
CA GLU A 342 -21.44 -28.28 -12.35
C GLU A 342 -22.32 -29.54 -12.36
N ASP A 343 -23.49 -29.46 -13.00
CA ASP A 343 -24.32 -30.64 -13.21
C ASP A 343 -23.74 -31.45 -14.38
N GLY A 344 -23.04 -32.53 -14.04
CA GLY A 344 -22.43 -33.47 -14.99
C GLY A 344 -22.70 -34.94 -14.66
N ASN A 345 -23.50 -35.25 -13.65
CA ASN A 345 -23.79 -36.63 -13.26
C ASN A 345 -25.31 -36.79 -13.14
N TYR A 346 -25.88 -37.70 -13.94
CA TYR A 346 -27.30 -38.15 -13.96
C TYR A 346 -28.21 -37.68 -15.10
N ARG A 347 -27.67 -37.38 -16.29
CA ARG A 347 -28.41 -37.66 -17.54
C ARG A 347 -27.61 -38.62 -18.41
N ALA A 348 -27.74 -39.92 -18.14
CA ALA A 348 -27.29 -40.95 -19.05
C ALA A 348 -27.95 -40.74 -20.43
N GLY A 349 -27.16 -40.38 -21.44
CA GLY A 349 -27.58 -40.39 -22.84
C GLY A 349 -27.48 -39.11 -23.66
N ARG A 350 -26.85 -38.02 -23.18
CA ARG A 350 -26.46 -36.89 -24.05
C ARG A 350 -25.06 -36.39 -23.74
N ASP A 351 -24.13 -36.77 -24.60
CA ASP A 351 -22.85 -36.09 -24.75
C ASP A 351 -23.07 -34.60 -25.10
N ASP A 352 -22.23 -33.72 -24.54
CA ASP A 352 -21.84 -32.37 -25.02
C ASP A 352 -22.28 -31.09 -24.28
N TYR A 353 -23.00 -31.12 -23.15
CA TYR A 353 -23.32 -29.85 -22.44
C TYR A 353 -23.31 -29.98 -20.90
N GLY A 354 -22.25 -29.50 -20.25
CA GLY A 354 -22.24 -29.23 -18.80
C GLY A 354 -22.95 -27.92 -18.49
N TRP A 355 -23.74 -27.88 -17.41
CA TRP A 355 -24.48 -26.69 -16.97
C TRP A 355 -23.96 -26.28 -15.60
N TYR A 356 -23.81 -24.97 -15.37
CA TYR A 356 -23.53 -24.45 -14.04
C TYR A 356 -24.84 -24.05 -13.37
N GLU A 357 -25.15 -24.70 -12.26
CA GLU A 357 -26.16 -24.23 -11.33
C GLU A 357 -25.49 -23.39 -10.27
N TYR A 358 -26.04 -22.21 -9.99
CA TYR A 358 -25.63 -21.43 -8.84
C TYR A 358 -26.80 -21.09 -7.93
N THR A 359 -26.54 -21.16 -6.64
CA THR A 359 -27.49 -20.73 -5.59
C THR A 359 -26.93 -19.49 -4.93
N VAL A 360 -27.76 -18.46 -4.82
CA VAL A 360 -27.45 -17.22 -4.10
C VAL A 360 -28.34 -17.15 -2.86
N LEU A 361 -27.75 -16.93 -1.69
CA LEU A 361 -28.43 -16.87 -0.40
C LEU A 361 -28.06 -15.61 0.35
N PHE A 362 -29.06 -14.96 0.96
CA PHE A 362 -28.88 -13.91 1.96
C PHE A 362 -29.64 -14.28 3.23
N SER A 363 -28.98 -14.15 4.38
CA SER A 363 -29.59 -14.32 5.70
C SER A 363 -30.03 -12.97 6.25
N ALA A 364 -31.23 -12.88 6.80
CA ALA A 364 -31.74 -11.69 7.47
C ALA A 364 -31.78 -11.89 8.99
N GLU A 365 -31.53 -10.82 9.75
CA GLU A 365 -31.85 -10.81 11.19
C GLU A 365 -33.37 -10.82 11.39
N SER A 366 -33.85 -11.35 12.51
CA SER A 366 -35.29 -11.63 12.77
C SER A 366 -36.24 -10.43 12.62
N GLU A 367 -35.71 -9.21 12.68
CA GLU A 367 -36.49 -7.95 12.57
C GLU A 367 -36.18 -7.17 11.28
N PHE A 368 -35.22 -7.61 10.47
CA PHE A 368 -34.82 -6.90 9.25
C PHE A 368 -35.55 -7.46 8.03
N ARG A 369 -36.22 -6.57 7.29
CA ARG A 369 -36.80 -6.89 5.99
C ARG A 369 -36.20 -5.97 4.93
N PRO A 370 -35.53 -6.50 3.88
CA PRO A 370 -35.03 -5.66 2.80
C PRO A 370 -36.19 -4.99 2.07
N SER A 371 -36.05 -3.69 1.77
CA SER A 371 -37.03 -2.97 0.96
C SER A 371 -37.11 -3.54 -0.46
N GLU A 372 -38.25 -3.35 -1.14
CA GLU A 372 -38.40 -3.72 -2.56
C GLU A 372 -37.32 -3.07 -3.44
N SER A 373 -36.93 -1.84 -3.09
CA SER A 373 -35.87 -1.10 -3.77
C SER A 373 -34.50 -1.75 -3.59
N LEU A 374 -34.17 -2.22 -2.37
CA LEU A 374 -32.94 -2.97 -2.12
C LEU A 374 -32.93 -4.30 -2.87
N VAL A 375 -34.05 -5.04 -2.85
CA VAL A 375 -34.20 -6.31 -3.60
C VAL A 375 -34.03 -6.06 -5.11
N SER A 376 -34.62 -4.99 -5.65
CA SER A 376 -34.48 -4.59 -7.04
C SER A 376 -33.03 -4.29 -7.41
N ILE A 377 -32.28 -3.56 -6.56
CA ILE A 377 -30.84 -3.33 -6.76
C ILE A 377 -30.08 -4.66 -6.81
N ILE A 378 -30.35 -5.57 -5.88
CA ILE A 378 -29.64 -6.86 -5.82
C ILE A 378 -29.94 -7.68 -7.09
N ASN A 379 -31.21 -7.81 -7.43
CA ASN A 379 -31.68 -8.52 -8.62
C ASN A 379 -31.03 -7.98 -9.89
N LYS A 380 -30.99 -6.66 -10.05
CA LYS A 380 -30.36 -6.02 -11.22
C LYS A 380 -28.84 -6.19 -11.22
N THR A 381 -28.18 -5.99 -10.08
CA THR A 381 -26.70 -6.03 -9.98
C THR A 381 -26.16 -7.43 -10.23
N LEU A 382 -26.80 -8.44 -9.63
CA LEU A 382 -26.38 -9.84 -9.76
C LEU A 382 -27.05 -10.55 -10.94
N ASN A 383 -27.98 -9.89 -11.64
CA ASN A 383 -28.84 -10.48 -12.65
C ASN A 383 -29.62 -11.71 -12.12
N ILE A 384 -30.21 -11.59 -10.93
CA ILE A 384 -31.00 -12.63 -10.27
C ILE A 384 -32.42 -12.12 -9.98
N LYS A 385 -33.23 -12.98 -9.36
CA LYS A 385 -34.58 -12.79 -8.85
C LYS A 385 -34.65 -13.48 -7.49
N LEU A 386 -34.29 -12.75 -6.45
CA LEU A 386 -34.42 -13.21 -5.08
C LEU A 386 -35.88 -13.40 -4.70
N GLU A 387 -36.15 -14.50 -4.00
CA GLU A 387 -37.45 -14.83 -3.45
C GLU A 387 -37.31 -15.03 -1.94
N TYR A 388 -38.27 -14.52 -1.17
CA TYR A 388 -38.33 -14.74 0.28
C TYR A 388 -38.81 -16.16 0.56
N LEU A 389 -38.07 -16.89 1.41
CA LEU A 389 -38.45 -18.22 1.84
C LEU A 389 -38.62 -18.24 3.36
N GLU A 390 -39.88 -18.31 3.78
CA GLU A 390 -40.26 -18.39 5.18
C GLU A 390 -39.76 -19.72 5.77
N SER A 391 -38.94 -19.62 6.81
CA SER A 391 -38.32 -20.73 7.52
C SER A 391 -37.79 -20.24 8.87
N ASP A 392 -37.38 -21.16 9.74
CA ASP A 392 -36.84 -20.86 11.07
C ASP A 392 -35.63 -19.90 11.08
N PHE A 393 -35.02 -19.65 9.92
CA PHE A 393 -33.77 -18.89 9.76
C PHE A 393 -33.88 -17.69 8.80
N CYS A 394 -35.08 -17.34 8.32
CA CYS A 394 -35.39 -16.17 7.46
C CYS A 394 -34.33 -15.86 6.36
N TYR A 395 -34.51 -16.42 5.16
CA TYR A 395 -33.58 -16.19 4.05
C TYR A 395 -34.26 -15.73 2.75
N TYR A 396 -33.48 -14.98 1.96
CA TYR A 396 -33.77 -14.68 0.56
C TYR A 396 -32.87 -15.55 -0.30
N CYS A 397 -33.46 -16.26 -1.26
CA CYS A 397 -32.71 -17.17 -2.12
C CYS A 397 -33.11 -17.06 -3.58
N GLN A 398 -32.19 -17.41 -4.48
CA GLN A 398 -32.55 -17.90 -5.79
C GLN A 398 -31.74 -19.13 -6.19
N TYR A 399 -32.43 -20.10 -6.79
CA TYR A 399 -31.85 -21.19 -7.57
C TYR A 399 -31.87 -20.81 -9.06
N ARG A 400 -30.70 -20.72 -9.71
CA ARG A 400 -30.64 -20.47 -11.16
C ARG A 400 -29.72 -21.47 -11.85
N THR A 401 -30.21 -22.01 -12.96
CA THR A 401 -29.44 -22.77 -13.96
C THR A 401 -28.92 -21.79 -15.02
N LYS A 402 -27.61 -21.70 -15.22
CA LYS A 402 -27.03 -20.93 -16.34
C LYS A 402 -26.86 -21.87 -17.53
N SER A 403 -27.57 -21.57 -18.61
CA SER A 403 -27.51 -22.30 -19.88
C SER A 403 -26.36 -21.79 -20.74
N GLU A 404 -25.12 -21.95 -20.30
CA GLU A 404 -23.94 -21.69 -21.15
C GLU A 404 -23.31 -23.02 -21.57
N PRO A 405 -23.29 -23.33 -22.88
CA PRO A 405 -22.67 -24.55 -23.36
C PRO A 405 -21.16 -24.47 -23.19
N ILE A 406 -20.57 -25.36 -22.39
CA ILE A 406 -19.12 -25.53 -22.35
C ILE A 406 -18.76 -26.81 -23.09
N ALA A 407 -18.33 -26.65 -24.34
CA ALA A 407 -17.61 -27.69 -25.04
C ALA A 407 -16.22 -27.85 -24.40
N GLY A 408 -16.03 -28.95 -23.67
CA GLY A 408 -14.73 -29.48 -23.29
C GLY A 408 -14.00 -28.74 -22.17
N MET A 409 -14.33 -29.04 -20.91
CA MET A 409 -13.37 -28.94 -19.79
C MET A 409 -13.68 -29.94 -18.67
N ALA A 410 -13.34 -31.21 -18.88
CA ALA A 410 -13.16 -32.16 -17.78
C ALA A 410 -11.80 -31.93 -17.09
N LYS A 411 -11.69 -30.90 -16.24
CA LYS A 411 -10.71 -30.77 -15.13
C LYS A 411 -10.79 -29.38 -14.49
N ARG A 412 -11.78 -29.16 -13.62
CA ARG A 412 -11.75 -28.19 -12.50
C ARG A 412 -12.94 -28.48 -11.59
N ARG A 413 -12.79 -29.41 -10.64
CA ARG A 413 -13.83 -29.76 -9.65
C ARG A 413 -14.12 -28.65 -8.62
N GLU A 414 -13.46 -27.49 -8.77
CA GLU A 414 -13.57 -26.34 -7.88
C GLU A 414 -13.67 -25.06 -8.73
N CYS A 415 -14.66 -24.93 -9.61
CA CYS A 415 -14.97 -23.62 -10.21
C CYS A 415 -15.51 -22.66 -9.13
N ASP A 416 -14.58 -22.09 -8.37
CA ASP A 416 -14.51 -20.82 -7.64
C ASP A 416 -15.81 -20.14 -7.14
N SER A 417 -16.62 -20.85 -6.36
CA SER A 417 -17.72 -20.24 -5.57
C SER A 417 -17.26 -19.04 -4.75
N LYS A 418 -15.99 -19.04 -4.29
CA LYS A 418 -15.38 -17.94 -3.54
C LYS A 418 -15.10 -16.68 -4.37
N ASP A 419 -14.58 -16.82 -5.60
CA ASP A 419 -14.33 -15.64 -6.45
C ASP A 419 -15.63 -15.05 -6.99
N LEU A 420 -16.60 -15.90 -7.31
CA LEU A 420 -17.94 -15.44 -7.69
C LEU A 420 -18.63 -14.71 -6.53
N LEU A 421 -18.63 -15.32 -5.33
CA LEU A 421 -19.15 -14.70 -4.10
C LEU A 421 -18.50 -13.34 -3.86
N LYS A 422 -17.18 -13.27 -3.95
CA LYS A 422 -16.41 -12.06 -3.74
C LYS A 422 -16.73 -10.97 -4.78
N SER A 423 -16.84 -11.33 -6.06
CA SER A 423 -17.24 -10.38 -7.11
C SER A 423 -18.63 -9.82 -6.83
N TYR A 424 -19.61 -10.70 -6.58
CA TYR A 424 -20.98 -10.30 -6.29
C TYR A 424 -21.07 -9.39 -5.07
N LEU A 425 -20.35 -9.74 -4.00
CA LEU A 425 -20.28 -8.91 -2.81
C LEU A 425 -19.75 -7.51 -3.15
N PHE A 426 -18.65 -7.41 -3.89
CA PHE A 426 -18.03 -6.11 -4.20
C PHE A 426 -18.90 -5.26 -5.11
N ASP A 427 -19.51 -5.87 -6.13
CA ASP A 427 -20.43 -5.18 -7.05
C ASP A 427 -21.66 -4.64 -6.30
N LEU A 428 -22.19 -5.39 -5.32
CA LEU A 428 -23.28 -4.92 -4.46
C LEU A 428 -22.84 -3.77 -3.54
N LEU A 429 -21.73 -3.93 -2.84
CA LEU A 429 -21.22 -2.90 -1.91
C LEU A 429 -20.93 -1.59 -2.64
N GLU A 430 -20.40 -1.66 -3.87
CA GLU A 430 -20.14 -0.50 -4.74
C GLU A 430 -21.42 0.27 -5.10
N LYS A 431 -22.57 -0.42 -5.24
CA LYS A 431 -23.87 0.22 -5.50
C LYS A 431 -24.55 0.72 -4.24
N ILE A 432 -24.47 -0.03 -3.14
CA ILE A 432 -25.26 0.21 -1.92
C ILE A 432 -24.61 1.25 -1.03
N ILE A 433 -23.31 1.15 -0.75
CA ILE A 433 -22.65 2.03 0.24
C ILE A 433 -22.73 3.52 -0.14
N PRO A 434 -22.55 3.95 -1.40
CA PRO A 434 -22.68 5.36 -1.75
C PRO A 434 -24.05 5.97 -1.43
N LEU A 435 -25.13 5.17 -1.50
CA LEU A 435 -26.50 5.62 -1.18
C LEU A 435 -26.69 5.87 0.32
N LEU A 436 -25.89 5.25 1.19
CA LEU A 436 -25.94 5.49 2.64
C LEU A 436 -25.46 6.90 3.04
N LYS A 437 -24.85 7.66 2.11
CA LYS A 437 -24.37 9.03 2.36
C LYS A 437 -25.50 10.04 2.55
N THR A 438 -26.68 9.81 1.99
CA THR A 438 -27.79 10.77 1.96
C THR A 438 -29.03 10.21 2.65
N ASP A 439 -29.86 11.09 3.21
CA ASP A 439 -31.13 10.68 3.83
C ASP A 439 -32.08 10.01 2.81
N GLU A 440 -32.13 10.55 1.59
CA GLU A 440 -32.93 9.97 0.51
C GLU A 440 -32.45 8.58 0.12
N GLY A 441 -31.14 8.38 0.00
CA GLY A 441 -30.57 7.07 -0.31
C GLY A 441 -30.78 6.06 0.82
N ARG A 442 -30.70 6.50 2.08
CA ARG A 442 -31.05 5.66 3.25
C ARG A 442 -32.53 5.25 3.21
N LYS A 443 -33.46 6.19 3.01
CA LYS A 443 -34.90 5.90 2.87
C LYS A 443 -35.19 4.96 1.71
N TYR A 444 -34.52 5.16 0.57
CA TYR A 444 -34.65 4.30 -0.59
C TYR A 444 -34.20 2.87 -0.31
N LEU A 445 -33.10 2.69 0.44
CA LEU A 445 -32.57 1.35 0.76
C LEU A 445 -33.33 0.65 1.88
N LEU A 446 -33.73 1.37 2.92
CA LEU A 446 -34.33 0.81 4.14
C LEU A 446 -35.87 0.74 4.05
N GLY A 447 -36.47 1.42 3.08
CA GLY A 447 -37.91 1.64 3.02
C GLY A 447 -38.28 2.92 3.78
N SER A 448 -39.39 3.53 3.38
CA SER A 448 -39.99 4.62 4.14
C SER A 448 -40.42 4.08 5.51
N ASN A 449 -39.89 4.64 6.61
CA ASN A 449 -40.52 4.47 7.92
C ASN A 449 -41.91 5.12 7.93
#